data_AF-A0A562E2Q1-F1
#
_entry.id   AF-A0A562E2Q1-F1
#
_cell.length_a   1.000
_cell.length_b   1.000
_cell.length_c   1.000
_cell.angle_alpha   90.00
_cell.angle_beta   90.00
_cell.angle_gamma   90.00
#
_symmetry.space_group_name_H-M   'P 1'
#
loop_
_entity.id
_entity.type
_entity.pdbx_description
1 polymer ?
#
loop_
_entity_poly.entity_id
_entity_poly.type
_entity_poly.pdbx_seq_one_letter_code
_entity_poly.pdbx_strand_id
1 'polypeptide(L)'
;MRFVQLGSGGFLGIGKTKWLVPVDAITRVEDSGVHIDRTKEHVAGSEPYDPTVVPASDFYQRLYTHYGYPPFWAHGYMHPYPPPR
;
A
#
# COMPACT_ATOMS: atom_id res chain seq x y z
N MET A 1 5.05 -10.98 -1.23
CA MET A 1 4.08 -9.87 -1.36
C MET A 1 4.41 -8.84 -0.28
N ARG A 2 4.49 -7.55 -0.61
CA ARG A 2 4.88 -6.46 0.33
C ARG A 2 3.94 -5.25 0.30
N PHE A 3 2.89 -5.31 -0.53
CA PHE A 3 1.88 -4.27 -0.65
C PHE A 3 0.49 -4.89 -0.82
N VAL A 4 -0.53 -4.15 -0.40
CA VAL A 4 -1.94 -4.38 -0.74
C VAL A 4 -2.35 -3.34 -1.79
N GLN A 5 -2.98 -3.79 -2.87
CA GLN A 5 -3.52 -2.89 -3.89
C GLN A 5 -4.97 -2.53 -3.54
N LEU A 6 -5.23 -1.23 -3.39
CA LEU A 6 -6.57 -0.69 -3.21
C LEU A 6 -7.04 -0.07 -4.53
N GLY A 7 -8.23 -0.43 -4.98
CA GLY A 7 -8.88 0.22 -6.13
C GLY A 7 -10.18 0.89 -5.69
N SER A 8 -10.39 2.15 -6.08
CA SER A 8 -11.72 2.76 -5.98
C SER A 8 -12.55 2.36 -7.19
N GLY A 9 -13.80 1.92 -6.96
CA GLY A 9 -14.76 1.74 -8.04
C GLY A 9 -15.14 3.10 -8.62
N GLY A 10 -14.79 3.35 -9.88
CA GLY A 10 -15.16 4.57 -10.58
C GLY A 10 -16.67 4.63 -10.81
N PHE A 11 -17.31 5.71 -10.37
CA PHE A 11 -18.67 6.05 -10.80
C PHE A 11 -18.55 6.67 -12.21
N LEU A 12 -19.30 6.16 -13.19
CA LEU A 12 -19.45 6.70 -14.56
C LEU A 12 -18.25 6.57 -15.54
N GLY A 13 -17.38 5.56 -15.41
CA GLY A 13 -16.40 5.27 -16.47
C GLY A 13 -15.15 6.17 -16.50
N ILE A 14 -14.94 6.98 -15.46
CA ILE A 14 -13.67 7.67 -15.22
C ILE A 14 -12.71 6.71 -14.50
N GLY A 15 -11.45 6.67 -14.96
CA GLY A 15 -10.46 5.63 -14.71
C GLY A 15 -10.35 5.11 -13.29
N LYS A 16 -10.12 3.80 -13.15
CA LYS A 16 -9.87 3.15 -11.86
C LYS A 16 -8.53 3.63 -11.30
N THR A 17 -8.55 4.57 -10.36
CA THR A 17 -7.34 4.92 -9.61
C THR A 17 -7.01 3.78 -8.65
N LYS A 18 -5.76 3.32 -8.70
CA LYS A 18 -5.22 2.31 -7.81
C LYS A 18 -4.20 2.96 -6.89
N TRP A 19 -4.15 2.49 -5.66
CA TRP A 19 -3.13 2.86 -4.69
C TRP A 19 -2.47 1.59 -4.15
N LEU A 20 -1.23 1.73 -3.68
CA LEU A 20 -0.53 0.69 -2.95
C LEU A 20 -0.40 1.10 -1.48
N VAL A 21 -0.63 0.14 -0.60
CA VAL A 21 -0.47 0.28 0.85
C VAL A 21 0.62 -0.70 1.31
N PRO A 22 1.67 -0.24 2.02
CA PRO A 22 2.66 -1.13 2.63
C PRO A 22 1.99 -2.13 3.58
N VAL A 23 2.47 -3.38 3.61
CA VAL A 23 1.98 -4.39 4.57
C VAL A 23 2.17 -3.96 6.03
N ASP A 24 3.11 -3.05 6.27
CA ASP A 24 3.41 -2.46 7.57
C ASP A 24 2.28 -1.58 8.12
N ALA A 25 1.38 -1.11 7.25
CA ALA A 25 0.17 -0.41 7.67
C ALA A 25 -0.94 -1.35 8.15
N ILE A 26 -0.82 -2.67 7.92
CA ILE A 26 -1.87 -3.63 8.26
C ILE A 26 -1.87 -3.87 9.77
N THR A 27 -3.05 -3.76 10.38
CA THR A 27 -3.28 -3.99 11.82
C THR A 27 -4.17 -5.20 12.10
N ARG A 28 -4.89 -5.70 11.09
CA ARG A 28 -5.71 -6.90 11.24
C ARG A 28 -6.05 -7.46 9.86
N VAL A 29 -6.05 -8.78 9.74
CA VAL A 29 -6.54 -9.50 8.56
C VAL A 29 -7.65 -10.43 9.03
N GLU A 30 -8.80 -10.36 8.37
CA GLU A 30 -9.97 -11.20 8.59
C GLU A 30 -10.52 -11.68 7.26
N ASP A 31 -11.41 -12.68 7.32
CA ASP A 31 -12.12 -13.20 6.15
C ASP A 31 -12.87 -12.11 5.38
N SER A 32 -13.36 -11.08 6.08
CA SER A 32 -14.11 -9.96 5.52
C SER A 32 -13.24 -8.85 4.95
N GLY A 33 -11.94 -8.83 5.23
CA GLY A 33 -11.03 -7.81 4.71
C GLY A 33 -9.78 -7.54 5.55
N VAL A 34 -9.11 -6.44 5.20
CA VAL A 34 -7.87 -6.00 5.83
C VAL A 34 -8.09 -4.64 6.47
N HIS A 35 -7.67 -4.52 7.74
CA HIS A 35 -7.66 -3.26 8.47
C HIS A 35 -6.26 -2.64 8.41
N ILE A 36 -6.20 -1.33 8.22
CA ILE A 36 -4.96 -0.56 8.20
C ILE A 36 -5.01 0.58 9.22
N ASP A 37 -3.85 1.04 9.69
CA ASP A 37 -3.69 2.18 10.61
C ASP A 37 -3.66 3.55 9.88
N ARG A 38 -4.17 3.60 8.64
CA ARG A 38 -4.23 4.80 7.79
C ARG A 38 -5.65 5.13 7.38
N THR A 39 -5.96 6.42 7.29
CA THR A 39 -7.26 6.90 6.82
C THR A 39 -7.36 6.79 5.30
N LYS A 40 -8.60 6.84 4.78
CA LYS A 40 -8.85 6.86 3.35
C LYS A 40 -8.20 8.07 2.68
N GLU A 41 -8.20 9.21 3.34
CA GLU A 41 -7.62 10.46 2.85
C GLU A 41 -6.09 10.34 2.74
N HIS A 42 -5.44 9.70 3.72
CA HIS A 42 -3.99 9.47 3.68
C HIS A 42 -3.60 8.55 2.52
N VAL A 43 -4.38 7.50 2.27
CA VAL A 43 -4.18 6.60 1.12
C VAL A 43 -4.39 7.34 -0.19
N ALA A 44 -5.50 8.09 -0.32
CA ALA A 44 -5.82 8.84 -1.53
C ALA A 44 -4.80 9.93 -1.86
N GLY A 45 -4.11 10.46 -0.84
CA GLY A 45 -3.04 11.43 -0.98
C GLY A 45 -1.70 10.85 -1.42
N SER A 46 -1.53 9.52 -1.51
CA SER A 46 -0.31 8.93 -2.06
C SER A 46 -0.31 8.95 -3.59
N GLU A 47 0.88 8.81 -4.19
CA GLU A 47 1.03 8.70 -5.64
C GLU A 47 0.20 7.50 -6.17
N PRO A 48 -0.65 7.69 -7.20
CA PRO A 48 -1.39 6.60 -7.82
C PRO A 48 -0.46 5.54 -8.42
N TYR A 49 -0.89 4.29 -8.35
CA TYR A 49 -0.15 3.16 -8.89
C TYR A 49 -0.58 2.83 -10.32
N ASP A 50 0.34 3.00 -11.27
CA ASP A 50 0.19 2.55 -12.66
C ASP A 50 1.30 1.54 -13.02
N PRO A 51 1.00 0.23 -13.10
CA PRO A 51 2.01 -0.78 -13.42
C PRO A 51 2.61 -0.66 -14.83
N THR A 52 2.00 0.13 -15.72
CA THR A 52 2.47 0.33 -17.11
C THR A 52 3.48 1.48 -17.22
N VAL A 53 3.54 2.35 -16.22
CA VAL A 53 4.36 3.58 -16.24
C VAL A 53 5.43 3.58 -15.14
N VAL A 54 5.31 2.74 -14.11
CA VAL A 54 6.18 2.80 -12.91
C VAL A 54 7.41 1.88 -13.02
N PRO A 55 8.64 2.41 -13.22
CA PRO A 55 9.89 1.69 -12.92
C PRO A 55 10.16 1.62 -11.40
N ALA A 56 10.81 0.52 -11.00
CA ALA A 56 10.52 -0.23 -9.78
C ALA A 56 11.30 0.12 -8.49
N SER A 57 11.86 1.31 -8.31
CA SER A 57 12.57 1.67 -7.05
C SER A 57 12.11 2.99 -6.45
N ASP A 58 12.17 4.08 -7.22
CA ASP A 58 11.97 5.43 -6.68
C ASP A 58 10.51 5.68 -6.28
N PHE A 59 9.57 5.11 -7.03
CA PHE A 59 8.16 5.10 -6.66
C PHE A 59 7.97 4.45 -5.28
N TYR A 60 8.53 3.26 -5.07
CA TYR A 60 8.35 2.56 -3.81
C TYR A 60 9.05 3.28 -2.66
N GLN A 61 10.22 3.90 -2.91
CA GLN A 61 10.90 4.70 -1.91
C GLN A 61 10.04 5.88 -1.46
N ARG A 62 9.47 6.65 -2.40
CA ARG A 62 8.54 7.75 -2.08
C ARG A 62 7.29 7.25 -1.37
N LEU A 63 6.75 6.10 -1.79
CA LEU A 63 5.59 5.49 -1.16
C LEU A 63 5.89 5.14 0.30
N TYR A 64 6.99 4.45 0.58
CA TYR A 64 7.40 4.13 1.95
C TYR A 64 7.62 5.39 2.80
N THR A 65 8.24 6.43 2.24
CA THR A 65 8.38 7.74 2.89
C THR A 65 7.03 8.38 3.21
N HIS A 66 6.07 8.36 2.29
CA HIS A 66 4.71 8.89 2.50
C HIS A 66 3.99 8.21 3.66
N TYR A 67 4.09 6.88 3.74
CA TYR A 67 3.46 6.11 4.80
C TYR A 67 4.24 6.11 6.14
N GLY A 68 5.49 6.58 6.13
CA GLY A 68 6.36 6.63 7.31
C GLY A 68 6.92 5.29 7.75
N TYR A 69 7.01 4.31 6.85
CA TYR A 69 7.59 2.99 7.15
C TYR A 69 8.98 2.83 6.53
N PRO A 70 9.89 2.11 7.20
CA PRO A 70 11.11 1.67 6.54
C PRO A 70 10.77 0.73 5.37
N PRO A 71 11.42 0.86 4.22
CA PRO A 71 11.23 -0.08 3.13
C PRO A 71 11.58 -1.52 3.53
N PHE A 72 10.89 -2.51 2.96
CA PHE A 72 11.15 -3.92 3.30
C PHE A 72 12.55 -4.41 2.92
N TRP A 73 13.25 -3.67 2.04
CA TRP A 73 14.63 -3.93 1.64
C TRP A 73 15.65 -3.14 2.47
N ALA A 74 15.20 -2.36 3.45
CA ALA A 74 16.10 -1.67 4.37
C ALA A 74 16.78 -2.68 5.31
N HIS A 75 18.04 -2.39 5.64
CA HIS A 75 18.76 -3.15 6.65
C HIS A 75 18.03 -3.08 8.01
N GLY A 76 17.87 -4.23 8.66
CA GLY A 76 17.16 -4.32 9.95
C GLY A 76 15.64 -4.28 9.84
N TYR A 77 15.07 -4.37 8.64
CA TYR A 77 13.63 -4.52 8.47
C TYR A 77 13.10 -5.75 9.21
N MET A 78 12.14 -5.52 10.11
CA MET A 78 11.39 -6.57 10.79
C MET A 78 10.01 -6.66 10.17
N HIS A 79 9.65 -7.85 9.72
CA HIS A 79 8.33 -8.09 9.13
C HIS A 79 7.24 -7.87 10.20
N PRO A 80 6.33 -6.91 10.01
CA PRO A 80 5.18 -6.76 10.88
C PRO A 80 4.22 -7.90 10.57
N TYR A 81 3.76 -8.58 11.62
CA TYR A 81 2.93 -9.79 11.64
C TYR A 81 3.67 -11.13 11.43
N PRO A 82 3.46 -12.13 12.32
CA PRO A 82 3.63 -13.52 11.93
C PRO A 82 2.58 -13.87 10.85
N PRO A 83 2.90 -14.74 9.89
CA PRO A 83 1.96 -15.12 8.84
C PRO A 83 0.68 -15.72 9.44
N PRO A 84 -0.50 -15.51 8.81
CA PRO A 84 -1.71 -16.23 9.21
C PRO A 84 -1.44 -17.75 9.18
N ARG A 85 -1.92 -18.45 10.21
CA ARG A 85 -1.80 -19.92 10.32
C ARG A 85 -2.76 -20.62 9.36
#